data_AF-A0A1Q9V5S8-F1
#
_entry.id   AF-A0A1Q9V5S8-F1
#
_cell.length_a   1.000
_cell.length_b   1.000
_cell.length_c   1.000
_cell.angle_alpha   90.00
_cell.angle_beta   90.00
_cell.angle_gamma   90.00
#
_symmetry.space_group_name_H-M   'P 1'
#
loop_
_entity.id
_entity.type
_entity.pdbx_description
1 polymer ?
#
loop_
_entity_poly.entity_id
_entity_poly.type
_entity_poly.pdbx_seq_one_letter_code
_entity_poly.pdbx_strand_id
1 'polypeptide(L)'
;MSGRHAHEDTHGLRRGGWERALISTVGVVYLMLGVAGLATGPGEVLIFSSGLLLDIVRTAVGLLCLSALHPRTSATALGWFLAVGFIALAAYGIPAAIATQPIDMDRVFPVGWADNVLHLVTALVGLIVGLARYRVGKTATDGPHARPA
;
A
#
# COMPACT_ATOMS: atom_id res chain seq x y z
N MET A 1 -4.72 -39.59 -26.72
CA MET A 1 -5.02 -38.15 -26.87
C MET A 1 -4.70 -37.48 -25.54
N SER A 2 -3.48 -36.95 -25.47
CA SER A 2 -2.83 -36.34 -24.30
C SER A 2 -2.94 -34.83 -24.45
N GLY A 3 -3.57 -34.14 -23.50
CA GLY A 3 -3.78 -32.70 -23.63
C GLY A 3 -4.61 -32.05 -22.53
N ARG A 4 -4.72 -32.64 -21.33
CA ARG A 4 -5.57 -32.11 -20.25
C ARG A 4 -4.85 -31.91 -18.91
N HIS A 5 -3.53 -31.89 -18.91
CA HIS A 5 -2.72 -31.65 -17.69
C HIS A 5 -1.82 -30.41 -17.76
N ALA A 6 -1.90 -29.62 -18.84
CA ALA A 6 -1.02 -28.45 -19.02
C ALA A 6 -1.68 -27.10 -18.66
N HIS A 7 -2.92 -27.08 -18.17
CA HIS A 7 -3.65 -25.83 -17.90
C HIS A 7 -3.91 -25.54 -16.42
N GLU A 8 -3.63 -26.49 -15.51
CA GLU A 8 -3.92 -26.33 -14.07
C GLU A 8 -2.75 -25.77 -13.24
N ASP A 9 -1.54 -25.70 -13.80
CA ASP A 9 -0.36 -25.31 -13.01
C ASP A 9 -0.17 -23.79 -12.86
N THR A 10 -0.93 -22.97 -13.58
CA THR A 10 -0.82 -21.50 -13.47
C THR A 10 -1.61 -20.89 -12.32
N HIS A 11 -2.49 -21.65 -11.65
CA HIS A 11 -3.33 -21.11 -10.56
C HIS A 11 -2.71 -21.29 -9.15
N GLY A 12 -1.79 -22.23 -8.97
CA GLY A 12 -1.11 -22.48 -7.69
C GLY A 12 0.01 -21.47 -7.37
N LEU A 13 0.79 -21.06 -8.38
CA LEU A 13 1.90 -20.12 -8.23
C LEU A 13 1.46 -18.65 -8.07
N ARG A 14 0.18 -18.35 -8.33
CA ARG A 14 -0.37 -16.98 -8.34
C ARG A 14 -1.00 -16.55 -7.02
N ARG A 15 -1.20 -17.43 -6.02
CA ARG A 15 -1.99 -17.11 -4.82
C ARG A 15 -1.31 -16.15 -3.82
N GLY A 16 0.02 -16.05 -3.79
CA GLY A 16 0.76 -15.11 -2.92
C GLY A 16 1.64 -14.07 -3.66
N GLY A 17 1.81 -14.21 -4.98
CA GLY A 17 2.64 -13.29 -5.77
C GLY A 17 1.99 -11.94 -6.05
N TRP A 18 0.66 -11.91 -6.20
CA TRP A 18 -0.08 -10.69 -6.52
C TRP A 18 -0.08 -9.68 -5.37
N GLU A 19 -0.14 -10.13 -4.11
CA GLU A 19 -0.05 -9.28 -2.90
C GLU A 19 1.31 -8.56 -2.86
N ARG A 20 2.38 -9.32 -3.07
CA ARG A 20 3.75 -8.81 -3.15
C ARG A 20 3.93 -7.84 -4.31
N ALA A 21 3.35 -8.14 -5.47
CA ALA A 21 3.39 -7.25 -6.63
C ALA A 21 2.67 -5.93 -6.35
N LEU A 22 1.49 -5.94 -5.71
CA LEU A 22 0.76 -4.73 -5.34
C LEU A 22 1.55 -3.88 -4.33
N ILE A 23 2.05 -4.48 -3.25
CA ILE A 23 2.85 -3.74 -2.25
C ILE A 23 4.11 -3.17 -2.89
N SER A 24 4.79 -3.95 -3.73
CA SER A 24 6.01 -3.46 -4.41
C SER A 24 5.68 -2.32 -5.38
N THR A 25 4.54 -2.38 -6.07
CA THR A 25 4.10 -1.32 -6.98
C THR A 25 3.84 -0.03 -6.21
N VAL A 26 3.11 -0.11 -5.09
CA VAL A 26 2.94 1.03 -4.16
C VAL A 26 4.31 1.55 -3.72
N GLY A 27 5.21 0.66 -3.32
CA GLY A 27 6.56 1.02 -2.90
C GLY A 27 7.35 1.79 -3.96
N VAL A 28 7.29 1.35 -5.21
CA VAL A 28 7.94 2.02 -6.34
C VAL A 28 7.36 3.41 -6.56
N VAL A 29 6.03 3.56 -6.53
CA VAL A 29 5.37 4.86 -6.69
C VAL A 29 5.83 5.82 -5.60
N TYR A 30 5.74 5.43 -4.33
CA TYR A 30 6.16 6.27 -3.21
C TYR A 30 7.65 6.60 -3.24
N LEU A 31 8.49 5.64 -3.62
CA LEU A 31 9.91 5.87 -3.76
C LEU A 31 10.22 6.87 -4.88
N MET A 32 9.57 6.74 -6.04
CA MET A 32 9.75 7.68 -7.15
C MET A 32 9.33 9.09 -6.75
N LEU A 33 8.18 9.24 -6.07
CA LEU A 33 7.71 10.54 -5.58
C LEU A 33 8.67 11.14 -4.53
N GLY A 34 9.11 10.36 -3.55
CA GLY A 34 10.03 10.83 -2.51
C GLY A 34 11.41 11.20 -3.06
N VAL A 35 11.98 10.39 -3.95
CA VAL A 35 13.27 10.68 -4.60
C VAL A 35 13.16 11.89 -5.51
N ALA A 36 12.07 11.99 -6.29
CA ALA A 36 11.84 13.16 -7.14
C ALA A 36 11.71 14.44 -6.31
N GLY A 37 10.92 14.42 -5.22
CA GLY A 37 10.76 15.58 -4.34
C GLY A 37 12.05 16.00 -3.63
N LEU A 38 12.85 15.03 -3.17
CA LEU A 38 14.19 15.31 -2.63
C LEU A 38 15.13 15.92 -3.68
N ALA A 39 15.01 15.52 -4.94
CA ALA A 39 15.84 16.03 -6.03
C ALA A 39 15.39 17.42 -6.53
N THR A 40 14.08 17.70 -6.55
CA THR A 40 13.52 18.98 -7.00
C THR A 40 13.48 20.04 -5.91
N GLY A 41 13.41 19.63 -4.64
CA GLY A 41 13.21 20.52 -3.50
C GLY A 41 11.74 20.89 -3.26
N PRO A 42 11.46 21.71 -2.22
CA PRO A 42 10.10 22.03 -1.79
C PRO A 42 9.27 22.72 -2.87
N GLY A 43 8.00 22.32 -3.00
CA GLY A 43 7.11 22.82 -4.04
C GLY A 43 6.10 21.76 -4.44
N GLU A 44 6.07 21.41 -5.73
CA GLU A 44 5.20 20.36 -6.27
C GLU A 44 5.98 19.43 -7.20
N VAL A 45 5.73 18.13 -7.07
CA VAL A 45 6.21 17.10 -8.00
C VAL A 45 5.00 16.51 -8.71
N LEU A 46 4.90 16.77 -10.02
CA LEU A 46 3.74 16.48 -10.86
C LEU A 46 2.50 17.24 -10.40
N ILE A 47 1.80 16.71 -9.42
CA ILE A 47 0.58 17.27 -8.79
C ILE A 47 0.58 17.09 -7.27
N PHE A 48 1.66 16.50 -6.73
CA PHE A 48 1.79 16.14 -5.33
C PHE A 48 2.63 17.19 -4.63
N SER A 49 2.21 17.57 -3.43
CA SER A 49 2.98 18.50 -2.63
C SER A 49 4.35 17.89 -2.32
N SER A 50 5.39 18.71 -2.37
CA SER A 50 6.76 18.32 -2.06
C SER A 50 7.29 19.19 -0.94
N GLY A 51 7.91 18.52 0.02
CA GLY A 51 8.43 19.11 1.24
C GLY A 51 9.39 18.12 1.87
N LEU A 52 10.47 18.63 2.47
CA LEU A 52 11.60 17.81 2.90
C LEU A 52 11.18 16.62 3.78
N LEU A 53 10.34 16.85 4.80
CA LEU A 53 9.89 15.77 5.67
C LEU A 53 8.95 14.80 4.94
N LEU A 54 8.03 15.32 4.13
CA LEU A 54 7.08 14.52 3.36
C LEU A 54 7.81 13.58 2.38
N ASP A 55 8.81 14.09 1.66
CA ASP A 55 9.56 13.33 0.68
C ASP A 55 10.49 12.30 1.32
N ILE A 56 11.04 12.60 2.50
CA ILE A 56 11.73 11.60 3.35
C ILE A 56 10.77 10.49 3.75
N VAL A 57 9.57 10.82 4.23
CA VAL A 57 8.56 9.83 4.64
C VAL A 57 8.14 8.97 3.43
N ARG A 58 7.88 9.57 2.27
CA ARG A 58 7.55 8.83 1.05
C ARG A 58 8.66 7.88 0.64
N THR A 59 9.91 8.33 0.70
CA THR A 59 11.09 7.50 0.41
C THR A 59 11.19 6.33 1.39
N ALA A 60 11.04 6.58 2.69
CA ALA A 60 11.10 5.55 3.73
C ALA A 60 9.98 4.51 3.57
N VAL A 61 8.75 4.95 3.29
CA VAL A 61 7.62 4.05 3.01
C VAL A 61 7.86 3.25 1.73
N GLY A 62 8.42 3.88 0.69
CA GLY A 62 8.79 3.22 -0.55
C GLY A 62 9.77 2.07 -0.31
N LEU A 63 10.84 2.32 0.46
CA LEU A 63 11.82 1.31 0.86
C LEU A 63 11.19 0.20 1.73
N LEU A 64 10.33 0.57 2.68
CA LEU A 64 9.63 -0.41 3.51
C LEU A 64 8.75 -1.34 2.66
N CYS A 65 8.06 -0.81 1.66
CA CYS A 65 7.26 -1.61 0.74
C CYS A 65 8.14 -2.51 -0.14
N LEU A 66 9.29 -2.04 -0.60
CA LEU A 66 10.24 -2.87 -1.35
C LEU A 66 10.81 -4.02 -0.52
N SER A 67 10.83 -3.91 0.81
CA SER A 67 11.17 -5.04 1.68
C SER A 67 10.20 -6.23 1.54
N ALA A 68 9.01 -6.03 0.98
CA ALA A 68 8.06 -7.10 0.64
C ALA A 68 8.61 -8.09 -0.40
N LEU A 69 9.60 -7.68 -1.20
CA LEU A 69 10.30 -8.57 -2.12
C LEU A 69 11.08 -9.66 -1.36
N HIS A 70 11.49 -9.38 -0.12
CA HIS A 70 12.27 -10.33 0.66
C HIS A 70 11.42 -11.51 1.14
N PRO A 71 11.88 -12.77 1.04
CA PRO A 71 11.06 -13.97 1.32
C PRO A 71 10.52 -14.06 2.75
N ARG A 72 11.20 -13.43 3.70
CA ARG A 72 10.89 -13.48 5.14
C ARG A 72 9.86 -12.42 5.57
N THR A 73 9.53 -11.49 4.69
CA THR A 73 8.64 -10.37 5.00
C THR A 73 7.18 -10.76 4.86
N SER A 74 6.38 -10.48 5.89
CA SER A 74 4.94 -10.73 5.89
C SER A 74 4.22 -9.64 5.10
N ALA A 75 3.72 -9.97 3.90
CA ALA A 75 2.92 -9.08 3.07
C ALA A 75 1.66 -8.58 3.79
N THR A 76 1.07 -9.43 4.64
CA THR A 76 -0.12 -9.08 5.44
C THR A 76 0.20 -8.06 6.53
N ALA A 77 1.34 -8.19 7.21
CA ALA A 77 1.77 -7.21 8.21
C ALA A 77 2.05 -5.84 7.56
N LEU A 78 2.71 -5.84 6.40
CA LEU A 78 2.91 -4.63 5.61
C LEU A 78 1.58 -4.03 5.11
N GLY A 79 0.62 -4.86 4.67
CA GLY A 79 -0.71 -4.40 4.27
C GLY A 79 -1.44 -3.68 5.40
N TRP A 80 -1.42 -4.23 6.62
CA TRP A 80 -1.98 -3.56 7.80
C TRP A 80 -1.25 -2.27 8.17
N PHE A 81 0.08 -2.28 8.10
CA PHE A 81 0.88 -1.06 8.33
C PHE A 81 0.50 0.05 7.34
N LEU A 82 0.36 -0.28 6.05
CA LEU A 82 -0.10 0.64 5.03
C LEU A 82 -1.52 1.13 5.30
N ALA A 83 -2.44 0.23 5.63
CA ALA A 83 -3.83 0.60 5.93
C ALA A 83 -3.90 1.62 7.07
N VAL A 84 -3.30 1.31 8.22
CA VAL A 84 -3.38 2.16 9.40
C VAL A 84 -2.60 3.45 9.21
N GLY A 85 -1.36 3.36 8.69
CA GLY A 85 -0.50 4.53 8.47
C GLY A 85 -1.12 5.53 7.51
N PHE A 86 -1.66 5.05 6.38
CA PHE A 86 -2.25 5.94 5.38
C PHE A 86 -3.64 6.45 5.73
N ILE A 87 -4.43 5.72 6.53
CA ILE A 87 -5.65 6.28 7.13
C ILE A 87 -5.29 7.43 8.06
N ALA A 88 -4.26 7.28 8.90
CA ALA A 88 -3.81 8.34 9.79
C ALA A 88 -3.30 9.56 9.01
N LEU A 89 -2.51 9.34 7.95
CA LEU A 89 -2.03 10.42 7.07
C LEU A 89 -3.18 11.13 6.35
N ALA A 90 -4.19 10.41 5.84
CA ALA A 90 -5.37 11.03 5.24
C ALA A 90 -6.20 11.80 6.27
N ALA A 91 -6.34 11.28 7.49
CA ALA A 91 -7.05 11.97 8.57
C ALA A 91 -6.34 13.26 9.01
N TYR A 92 -5.01 13.29 8.96
CA TYR A 92 -4.22 14.51 9.16
C TYR A 92 -4.33 15.48 7.98
N GLY A 93 -4.23 14.95 6.77
CA GLY A 93 -4.17 15.75 5.55
C GLY A 93 -5.49 16.39 5.15
N ILE A 94 -6.65 15.83 5.52
CA ILE A 94 -7.95 16.44 5.21
C ILE A 94 -8.11 17.82 5.89
N PRO A 95 -7.90 17.96 7.22
CA PRO A 95 -7.86 19.26 7.86
C PRO A 95 -6.80 20.19 7.29
N ALA A 96 -5.60 19.68 7.00
CA ALA A 96 -4.50 20.48 6.43
C ALA A 96 -4.87 21.04 5.04
N ALA A 97 -5.53 20.24 4.20
CA ALA A 97 -5.97 20.66 2.86
C ALA A 97 -7.19 21.59 2.87
N ILE A 98 -7.95 21.63 3.97
CA ILE A 98 -9.10 22.54 4.16
C ILE A 98 -8.67 23.85 4.81
N ALA A 99 -7.59 23.84 5.61
CA ALA A 99 -7.10 25.01 6.29
C ALA A 99 -6.68 26.09 5.27
N THR A 100 -7.36 27.23 5.30
CA THR A 100 -7.06 28.39 4.44
C THR A 100 -5.97 29.29 5.01
N GLN A 101 -5.53 29.02 6.24
CA GLN A 101 -4.43 29.72 6.91
C GLN A 101 -3.24 28.78 6.98
N PRO A 102 -2.08 29.14 6.41
CA PRO A 102 -0.89 28.30 6.47
C PRO A 102 -0.46 28.15 7.93
N ILE A 103 -0.54 26.93 8.44
CA ILE A 103 -0.04 26.58 9.77
C ILE A 103 1.48 26.37 9.62
N ASP A 104 2.29 26.63 10.64
CA ASP A 104 3.76 26.41 10.54
C ASP A 104 4.13 24.99 10.07
N MET A 105 3.26 24.01 10.29
CA MET A 105 3.42 22.63 9.82
C MET A 105 3.33 22.48 8.29
N ASP A 106 2.62 23.37 7.57
CA ASP A 106 2.49 23.33 6.11
C ASP A 106 3.82 23.61 5.40
N ARG A 107 4.75 24.31 6.07
CA ARG A 107 6.11 24.53 5.54
C ARG A 107 6.97 23.27 5.56
N VAL A 108 6.69 22.32 6.45
CA VAL A 108 7.52 21.12 6.66
C VAL A 108 6.83 19.89 6.09
N PHE A 109 5.50 19.83 6.15
CA PHE A 109 4.68 18.71 5.70
C PHE A 109 3.49 19.23 4.88
N PRO A 110 3.73 19.80 3.67
CA PRO A 110 2.65 20.31 2.83
C PRO A 110 1.84 19.12 2.30
N VAL A 111 0.59 18.95 2.73
CA VAL A 111 -0.27 17.87 2.25
C VAL A 111 -1.43 18.46 1.46
N GLY A 112 -1.42 18.22 0.16
CA GLY A 112 -2.49 18.66 -0.73
C GLY A 112 -3.64 17.65 -0.84
N TRP A 113 -4.66 18.02 -1.61
CA TRP A 113 -5.76 17.13 -1.95
C TRP A 113 -5.29 15.90 -2.75
N ALA A 114 -4.35 16.08 -3.66
CA ALA A 114 -3.75 14.99 -4.43
C ALA A 114 -3.10 13.94 -3.50
N ASP A 115 -2.43 14.41 -2.45
CA ASP A 115 -1.78 13.55 -1.45
C ASP A 115 -2.81 12.77 -0.64
N ASN A 116 -3.90 13.41 -0.22
CA ASN A 116 -4.99 12.72 0.48
C ASN A 116 -5.62 11.61 -0.36
N VAL A 117 -5.82 11.85 -1.66
CA VAL A 117 -6.32 10.82 -2.58
C VAL A 117 -5.34 9.66 -2.67
N LEU A 118 -4.04 9.94 -2.84
CA LEU A 118 -3.00 8.91 -2.89
C LEU A 118 -2.95 8.12 -1.57
N HIS A 119 -3.03 8.79 -0.43
CA HIS A 119 -3.09 8.16 0.89
C HIS A 119 -4.31 7.25 1.00
N LEU A 120 -5.50 7.69 0.62
CA LEU A 120 -6.71 6.89 0.68
C LEU A 120 -6.64 5.64 -0.21
N VAL A 121 -6.14 5.78 -1.45
CA VAL A 121 -5.92 4.65 -2.36
C VAL A 121 -4.91 3.68 -1.76
N THR A 122 -3.85 4.19 -1.16
CA THR A 122 -2.80 3.36 -0.53
C THR A 122 -3.34 2.61 0.69
N ALA A 123 -4.15 3.27 1.51
CA ALA A 123 -4.84 2.65 2.62
C ALA A 123 -5.76 1.52 2.17
N LEU A 124 -6.50 1.72 1.07
CA LEU A 124 -7.39 0.71 0.50
C LEU A 124 -6.60 -0.50 -0.01
N VAL A 125 -5.49 -0.28 -0.72
CA VAL A 125 -4.61 -1.37 -1.17
C VAL A 125 -4.05 -2.13 0.03
N GLY A 126 -3.57 -1.41 1.05
CA GLY A 126 -3.10 -2.01 2.30
C GLY A 126 -4.17 -2.87 2.97
N LEU A 127 -5.41 -2.38 3.04
CA LEU A 127 -6.54 -3.08 3.61
C LEU A 127 -6.89 -4.35 2.81
N ILE A 128 -6.92 -4.27 1.48
CA ILE A 128 -7.18 -5.44 0.61
C ILE A 128 -6.14 -6.52 0.86
N VAL A 129 -4.85 -6.16 0.91
CA VAL A 129 -3.76 -7.12 1.15
C VAL A 129 -3.77 -7.64 2.59
N GLY A 130 -4.05 -6.79 3.57
CA GLY A 130 -4.21 -7.18 4.98
C GLY A 130 -5.36 -8.16 5.19
N LEU A 131 -6.46 -7.99 4.44
CA LEU A 131 -7.64 -8.86 4.50
C LEU A 131 -7.52 -10.15 3.69
N ALA A 132 -6.57 -10.25 2.75
CA ALA A 132 -6.45 -11.38 1.84
C ALA A 132 -6.27 -12.73 2.58
N ARG A 133 -5.54 -12.75 3.71
CA ARG A 133 -5.35 -13.97 4.52
C ARG A 133 -6.60 -14.42 5.27
N TYR A 134 -7.51 -13.52 5.62
CA TYR A 134 -8.75 -13.88 6.33
C TYR A 134 -9.75 -14.61 5.43
N ARG A 135 -9.64 -14.46 4.10
CA ARG A 135 -10.48 -15.18 3.13
C ARG A 135 -10.10 -16.65 3.00
N VAL A 136 -8.81 -16.99 3.15
CA VAL A 136 -8.32 -18.37 3.00
C VAL A 136 -8.72 -19.25 4.18
N GLY A 137 -8.82 -18.70 5.39
CA GLY A 137 -9.22 -19.44 6.59
C GLY A 137 -10.68 -19.89 6.60
N LYS A 138 -11.60 -19.12 6.00
CA LYS A 138 -13.04 -19.44 6.00
C LYS A 138 -13.42 -20.61 5.09
N THR A 139 -12.67 -20.82 4.00
CA THR A 139 -12.93 -21.95 3.08
C THR A 139 -12.48 -23.30 3.61
N ALA A 140 -11.65 -23.36 4.66
CA ALA A 140 -11.14 -24.63 5.20
C ALA A 140 -12.05 -25.25 6.28
N THR A 141 -13.00 -24.48 6.82
CA THR A 141 -13.86 -24.93 7.94
C THR A 141 -15.24 -25.42 7.48
N ASP A 142 -15.65 -25.15 6.24
CA ASP A 142 -16.94 -25.60 5.67
C ASP A 142 -16.81 -26.89 4.82
N GLY A 143 -15.91 -27.80 5.20
CA GLY A 143 -15.78 -29.13 4.60
C GLY A 143 -16.86 -30.10 5.11
N PRO A 144 -17.45 -30.96 4.25
CA PRO A 144 -18.71 -31.67 4.51
C PRO A 144 -18.54 -32.85 5.47
N HIS A 145 -18.53 -32.58 6.79
CA HIS A 145 -18.62 -33.61 7.81
C HIS A 145 -19.73 -33.31 8.81
N ALA A 146 -20.98 -33.63 8.44
CA ALA A 146 -22.00 -34.08 9.38
C ALA A 146 -23.23 -34.63 8.65
N ARG A 147 -23.23 -35.93 8.35
CA ARG A 147 -24.41 -36.84 8.34
C ARG A 147 -23.96 -38.26 7.92
N PRO A 148 -24.65 -39.31 8.37
CA PRO A 148 -24.85 -39.78 9.75
C PRO A 148 -24.34 -41.25 9.89
N ALA A 149 -24.36 -41.80 11.11
CA ALA A 149 -24.33 -43.25 11.34
C ALA A 149 -25.69 -43.68 11.91
#